data_AF-A0A4R9H4H5-F1
#
_entry.id   AF-A0A4R9H4H5-F1
#
_cell.length_a   1.000
_cell.length_b   1.000
_cell.length_c   1.000
_cell.angle_alpha   90.00
_cell.angle_beta   90.00
_cell.angle_gamma   90.00
#
_symmetry.space_group_name_H-M   'P 1'
#
loop_
_entity.id
_entity.type
_entity.pdbx_description
1 polymer ?
#
loop_
_entity_poly.entity_id
_entity_poly.type
_entity_poly.pdbx_seq_one_letter_code
_entity_poly.pdbx_strand_id
1 'polypeptide(L)'
;MNFTETGGIDLPEYNADGRERFFIFLSIAVFSIAVFEEVRTLFVVPVLLLLFLLIGFYFKWKSLFYLNIPLFVLTFVNIFPYAKNFWPGTLVFALLFYFFAFSKIRDARLLRWLAKGEVSKQVLGLSILFVLSASIALFLWFYLLDPDINDIKENFPKGDIPLLIAAGLGFAIFNAIAEEFLFRGILFEALLTTRISIVWALLIQALSFGILHLYGFPRGWVGVGLAGIYGLMTGLIRILSKGIYYPVLVHIFADITIAGIVLFFAK
;
A
#
# COMPACT_ATOMS: atom_id res chain seq x y z
N MET A 1 -15.12 10.78 -16.47
CA MET A 1 -13.92 10.43 -17.28
C MET A 1 -14.24 9.18 -18.05
N ASN A 2 -14.10 9.21 -19.39
CA ASN A 2 -14.27 8.03 -20.23
C ASN A 2 -12.96 7.22 -20.14
N PHE A 3 -12.91 6.17 -19.32
CA PHE A 3 -11.70 5.34 -19.13
C PHE A 3 -11.24 4.61 -20.40
N THR A 4 -12.05 4.65 -21.46
CA THR A 4 -11.76 4.08 -22.78
C THR A 4 -10.84 4.95 -23.64
N GLU A 5 -10.71 6.25 -23.36
CA GLU A 5 -9.94 7.20 -24.18
C GLU A 5 -8.53 7.48 -23.64
N THR A 6 -8.27 7.19 -22.37
CA THR A 6 -6.90 7.13 -21.86
C THR A 6 -6.27 5.89 -22.46
N GLY A 7 -5.43 6.03 -23.50
CA GLY A 7 -4.66 4.95 -24.09
C GLY A 7 -4.19 4.01 -22.98
N GLY A 8 -4.74 2.80 -22.99
CA GLY A 8 -4.96 2.00 -21.79
C GLY A 8 -3.72 1.89 -20.90
N ILE A 9 -3.92 1.74 -19.59
CA ILE A 9 -2.86 1.19 -18.75
C ILE A 9 -2.29 -0.02 -19.45
N ASP A 10 -0.97 -0.10 -19.48
CA ASP A 10 -0.28 -1.30 -19.91
C ASP A 10 -0.67 -2.43 -18.95
N LEU A 11 -1.75 -3.12 -19.30
CA LEU A 11 -2.25 -4.26 -18.55
C LEU A 11 -1.12 -5.30 -18.47
N PRO A 12 -1.08 -6.10 -17.39
CA PRO A 12 -0.18 -7.24 -17.32
C PRO A 12 -0.39 -8.13 -18.53
N GLU A 13 0.69 -8.57 -19.17
CA GLU A 13 0.59 -9.56 -20.26
C GLU A 13 0.25 -10.95 -19.72
N TYR A 14 0.61 -11.22 -18.46
CA TYR A 14 0.22 -12.42 -17.74
C TYR A 14 -1.28 -12.37 -17.40
N ASN A 15 -1.96 -13.49 -17.66
CA ASN A 15 -3.39 -13.62 -17.40
C ASN A 15 -3.64 -14.78 -16.45
N ALA A 16 -4.26 -14.49 -15.31
CA ALA A 16 -4.63 -15.49 -14.35
C ALA A 16 -5.78 -16.35 -14.89
N ASP A 17 -5.69 -17.67 -14.69
CA ASP A 17 -6.81 -18.58 -14.97
C ASP A 17 -7.92 -18.44 -13.91
N GLY A 18 -9.08 -19.07 -14.13
CA GLY A 18 -10.23 -18.91 -13.24
C GLY A 18 -9.95 -19.30 -11.77
N ARG A 19 -9.09 -20.30 -11.53
CA ARG A 19 -8.75 -20.75 -10.17
C ARG A 19 -7.73 -19.81 -9.53
N GLU A 20 -6.70 -19.40 -10.29
CA GLU A 20 -5.72 -18.42 -9.82
C GLU A 20 -6.40 -17.10 -9.39
N ARG A 21 -7.39 -16.63 -10.18
CA ARG A 21 -8.17 -15.43 -9.85
C ARG A 21 -8.86 -15.53 -8.49
N PHE A 22 -9.52 -16.66 -8.24
CA PHE A 22 -10.20 -16.91 -6.98
C PHE A 22 -9.22 -16.79 -5.80
N PHE A 23 -8.04 -17.42 -5.91
CA PHE A 23 -7.02 -17.34 -4.86
C PHE A 23 -6.38 -15.96 -4.72
N ILE A 24 -6.28 -15.16 -5.80
CA ILE A 24 -5.83 -13.76 -5.72
C ILE A 24 -6.80 -12.95 -4.85
N PHE A 25 -8.11 -13.04 -5.11
CA PHE A 25 -9.11 -12.36 -4.29
C PHE A 25 -9.08 -12.84 -2.84
N LEU A 26 -8.95 -14.15 -2.64
CA LEU A 26 -8.87 -14.73 -1.30
C LEU A 26 -7.61 -14.26 -0.55
N SER A 27 -6.47 -14.17 -1.22
CA SER A 27 -5.22 -13.64 -0.64
C SER A 27 -5.39 -12.19 -0.16
N ILE A 28 -6.04 -11.34 -0.96
CA ILE A 28 -6.27 -9.93 -0.62
C ILE A 28 -7.28 -9.81 0.54
N ALA A 29 -8.34 -10.63 0.54
CA ALA A 29 -9.31 -10.65 1.63
C ALA A 29 -8.66 -11.11 2.95
N VAL A 30 -7.91 -12.21 2.92
CA VAL A 30 -7.15 -12.73 4.07
C VAL A 30 -6.12 -11.72 4.55
N PHE A 31 -5.41 -11.05 3.65
CA PHE A 31 -4.48 -9.99 4.03
C PHE A 31 -5.19 -8.79 4.67
N SER A 32 -6.36 -8.38 4.17
CA SER A 32 -7.08 -7.23 4.72
C SER A 32 -7.56 -7.46 6.14
N ILE A 33 -7.91 -8.69 6.52
CA ILE A 33 -8.29 -9.01 7.91
C ILE A 33 -7.09 -9.18 8.85
N ALA A 34 -5.85 -9.07 8.36
CA ALA A 34 -4.64 -9.14 9.19
C ALA A 34 -4.54 -8.02 10.23
N VAL A 35 -5.32 -6.95 10.05
CA VAL A 35 -5.39 -5.81 10.97
C VAL A 35 -6.02 -6.18 12.32
N PHE A 36 -6.89 -7.20 12.35
CA PHE A 36 -7.59 -7.62 13.58
C PHE A 36 -6.68 -8.49 14.45
N GLU A 37 -6.52 -8.09 15.72
CA GLU A 37 -5.62 -8.73 16.65
C GLU A 37 -6.04 -10.18 16.96
N GLU A 38 -7.34 -10.45 17.03
CA GLU A 38 -7.92 -11.78 17.25
C GLU A 38 -7.50 -12.76 16.14
N VAL A 39 -7.40 -12.26 14.91
CA VAL A 39 -7.00 -13.08 13.76
C VAL A 39 -5.47 -13.26 13.74
N ARG A 40 -4.73 -12.20 14.06
CA ARG A 40 -3.26 -12.20 14.07
C ARG A 40 -2.69 -13.14 15.14
N THR A 41 -3.26 -13.11 16.34
CA THR A 41 -2.82 -13.95 17.48
C THR A 41 -3.02 -15.44 17.25
N LEU A 42 -4.00 -15.81 16.41
CA LEU A 42 -4.25 -17.19 16.01
C LEU A 42 -3.36 -17.69 14.87
N PHE A 43 -2.43 -16.87 14.36
CA PHE A 43 -1.54 -17.19 13.23
C PHE A 43 -2.27 -17.54 11.92
N VAL A 44 -3.60 -17.36 11.85
CA VAL A 44 -4.43 -17.85 10.74
C VAL A 44 -4.02 -17.20 9.41
N VAL A 45 -3.85 -15.88 9.40
CA VAL A 45 -3.51 -15.12 8.19
C VAL A 45 -2.17 -15.57 7.57
N PRO A 46 -1.03 -15.54 8.28
CA PRO A 46 0.24 -15.93 7.69
C PRO A 46 0.26 -17.42 7.28
N VAL A 47 -0.44 -18.31 8.01
CA VAL A 47 -0.59 -19.71 7.59
C VAL A 47 -1.35 -19.81 6.27
N LEU A 48 -2.49 -19.13 6.13
CA LEU A 48 -3.28 -19.14 4.89
C LEU A 48 -2.51 -18.54 3.71
N LEU A 49 -1.82 -17.41 3.91
CA LEU A 49 -1.01 -16.77 2.87
C LEU A 49 0.18 -17.65 2.46
N LEU A 50 0.80 -18.38 3.39
CA LEU A 50 1.82 -19.39 3.08
C LEU A 50 1.22 -20.53 2.24
N LEU A 51 0.03 -21.02 2.59
CA LEU A 51 -0.65 -22.06 1.79
C LEU A 51 -0.95 -21.54 0.37
N PHE A 52 -1.42 -20.31 0.21
CA PHE A 52 -1.66 -19.73 -1.12
C PHE A 52 -0.37 -19.52 -1.92
N LEU A 53 0.72 -19.16 -1.25
CA LEU A 53 2.05 -19.12 -1.86
C LEU A 53 2.48 -20.51 -2.36
N LEU A 54 2.32 -21.56 -1.54
CA LEU A 54 2.67 -22.93 -1.92
C LEU A 54 1.78 -23.47 -3.06
N ILE A 55 0.48 -23.15 -3.04
CA ILE A 55 -0.46 -23.45 -4.12
C ILE A 55 0.01 -22.75 -5.41
N GLY A 56 0.33 -21.45 -5.32
CA GLY A 56 0.81 -20.67 -6.46
C GLY A 56 2.09 -21.26 -7.06
N PHE A 57 3.00 -21.70 -6.22
CA PHE A 57 4.21 -22.41 -6.64
C PHE A 57 3.91 -23.75 -7.33
N TYR A 58 3.10 -24.61 -6.69
CA TYR A 58 2.78 -25.95 -7.19
C TYR A 58 2.07 -25.92 -8.54
N PHE A 59 1.08 -25.04 -8.71
CA PHE A 59 0.33 -24.90 -9.96
C PHE A 59 0.99 -23.94 -10.97
N LYS A 60 2.16 -23.37 -10.65
CA LYS A 60 2.88 -22.37 -11.48
C LYS A 60 2.05 -21.13 -11.78
N TRP A 61 1.14 -20.76 -10.88
CA TRP A 61 0.35 -19.54 -10.91
C TRP A 61 1.19 -18.35 -10.46
N LYS A 62 1.80 -17.66 -11.43
CA LYS A 62 2.85 -16.68 -11.18
C LYS A 62 2.32 -15.46 -10.43
N SER A 63 1.13 -14.96 -10.79
CA SER A 63 0.56 -13.77 -10.16
C SER A 63 0.23 -14.05 -8.71
N LEU A 64 -0.41 -15.20 -8.43
CA LEU A 64 -0.69 -15.62 -7.05
C LEU A 64 0.59 -15.82 -6.23
N PHE A 65 1.58 -16.51 -6.80
CA PHE A 65 2.85 -16.79 -6.12
C PHE A 65 3.56 -15.49 -5.71
N TYR A 66 3.77 -14.57 -6.65
CA TYR A 66 4.50 -13.34 -6.36
C TYR A 66 3.71 -12.34 -5.51
N LEU A 67 2.37 -12.32 -5.62
CA LEU A 67 1.52 -11.56 -4.70
C LEU A 67 1.73 -12.02 -3.26
N ASN A 68 1.75 -13.33 -3.01
CA ASN A 68 1.77 -13.84 -1.64
C ASN A 68 3.14 -13.77 -0.96
N ILE A 69 4.26 -13.58 -1.68
CA ILE A 69 5.59 -13.41 -1.06
C ILE A 69 5.59 -12.26 -0.04
N PRO A 70 5.33 -10.99 -0.43
CA PRO A 70 5.37 -9.88 0.51
C PRO A 70 4.22 -9.96 1.53
N LEU A 71 3.03 -10.45 1.14
CA LEU A 71 1.90 -10.56 2.07
C LEU A 71 2.20 -11.56 3.21
N PHE A 72 2.74 -12.73 2.87
CA PHE A 72 3.16 -13.72 3.86
C PHE A 72 4.27 -13.16 4.76
N VAL A 73 5.35 -12.63 4.18
CA VAL A 73 6.49 -12.14 4.97
C VAL A 73 6.06 -11.01 5.91
N LEU A 74 5.28 -10.05 5.41
CA LEU A 74 4.79 -8.93 6.21
C LEU A 74 3.90 -9.40 7.37
N THR A 75 2.91 -10.24 7.07
CA THR A 75 1.98 -10.73 8.10
C THR A 75 2.66 -11.64 9.10
N PHE A 76 3.65 -12.43 8.68
CA PHE A 76 4.46 -13.28 9.54
C PHE A 76 5.35 -12.47 10.49
N VAL A 77 6.06 -11.47 9.97
CA VAL A 77 6.91 -10.59 10.81
C VAL A 77 6.05 -9.80 11.79
N ASN A 78 4.87 -9.32 11.37
CA ASN A 78 3.99 -8.54 12.24
C ASN A 78 3.27 -9.37 13.32
N ILE A 79 3.46 -10.70 13.39
CA ILE A 79 3.01 -11.50 14.54
C ILE A 79 3.81 -11.13 15.79
N PHE A 80 5.09 -10.80 15.62
CA PHE A 80 5.97 -10.52 16.74
C PHE A 80 5.60 -9.15 17.36
N PRO A 81 5.36 -9.05 18.68
CA PRO A 81 4.86 -7.82 19.30
C PRO A 81 5.73 -6.58 19.07
N TYR A 82 7.04 -6.77 18.94
CA TYR A 82 8.01 -5.71 18.70
C TYR A 82 8.07 -5.24 17.23
N ALA A 83 7.51 -5.99 16.28
CA ALA A 83 7.54 -5.66 14.87
C ALA A 83 6.88 -4.31 14.55
N LYS A 84 5.85 -3.92 15.32
CA LYS A 84 5.17 -2.63 15.19
C LYS A 84 6.11 -1.43 15.38
N ASN A 85 7.15 -1.58 16.21
CA ASN A 85 8.12 -0.51 16.48
C ASN A 85 9.10 -0.30 15.32
N PHE A 86 9.13 -1.23 14.37
CA PHE A 86 10.01 -1.18 13.20
C PHE A 86 9.28 -0.67 11.95
N TRP A 87 8.05 -0.17 12.03
CA TRP A 87 7.35 0.38 10.88
C TRP A 87 8.06 1.64 10.33
N PRO A 88 8.20 1.83 8.99
CA PRO A 88 7.77 0.98 7.87
C PRO A 88 8.77 -0.13 7.48
N GLY A 89 9.83 -0.34 8.26
CA GLY A 89 10.88 -1.32 8.03
C GLY A 89 10.40 -2.77 7.88
N THR A 90 9.32 -3.20 8.55
CA THR A 90 8.74 -4.55 8.34
C THR A 90 8.18 -4.72 6.93
N LEU A 91 7.57 -3.66 6.37
CA LEU A 91 7.10 -3.64 4.99
C LEU A 91 8.26 -3.59 3.99
N VAL A 92 9.27 -2.77 4.26
CA VAL A 92 10.51 -2.75 3.44
C VAL A 92 11.13 -4.14 3.41
N PHE A 93 11.22 -4.82 4.55
CA PHE A 93 11.75 -6.17 4.65
C PHE A 93 10.93 -7.17 3.82
N ALA A 94 9.60 -7.11 3.85
CA ALA A 94 8.75 -7.94 3.02
C ALA A 94 8.96 -7.70 1.52
N LEU A 95 9.18 -6.44 1.11
CA LEU A 95 9.48 -6.10 -0.28
C LEU A 95 10.86 -6.62 -0.71
N LEU A 96 11.86 -6.67 0.17
CA LEU A 96 13.15 -7.28 -0.17
C LEU A 96 13.00 -8.73 -0.61
N PHE A 97 12.14 -9.51 0.07
CA PHE A 97 11.85 -10.90 -0.32
C PHE A 97 11.17 -10.99 -1.68
N TYR A 98 10.24 -10.08 -1.99
CA TYR A 98 9.66 -9.98 -3.32
C TYR A 98 10.74 -9.71 -4.38
N PHE A 99 11.62 -8.74 -4.11
CA PHE A 99 12.67 -8.35 -5.05
C PHE A 99 13.82 -9.37 -5.19
N PHE A 100 14.00 -10.32 -4.27
CA PHE A 100 14.91 -11.47 -4.52
C PHE A 100 14.50 -12.30 -5.73
N ALA A 101 13.22 -12.27 -6.11
CA ALA A 101 12.73 -12.91 -7.34
C ALA A 101 12.67 -11.96 -8.55
N PHE A 102 13.28 -10.77 -8.50
CA PHE A 102 13.13 -9.71 -9.51
C PHE A 102 13.23 -10.20 -10.96
N SER A 103 14.30 -10.92 -11.31
CA SER A 103 14.50 -11.44 -12.68
C SER A 103 13.34 -12.35 -13.12
N LYS A 104 12.87 -13.23 -12.22
CA LYS A 104 11.78 -14.16 -12.53
C LYS A 104 10.43 -13.46 -12.62
N ILE A 105 10.20 -12.41 -11.83
CA ILE A 105 8.99 -11.57 -11.90
C ILE A 105 8.98 -10.77 -13.19
N ARG A 106 10.14 -10.23 -13.59
CA ARG A 106 10.32 -9.54 -14.88
C ARG A 106 10.00 -10.47 -16.05
N ASP A 107 10.54 -11.68 -16.05
CA ASP A 107 10.29 -12.69 -17.08
C ASP A 107 8.83 -13.16 -17.09
N ALA A 108 8.17 -13.12 -15.92
CA ALA A 108 6.73 -13.32 -15.78
C ALA A 108 5.89 -12.13 -16.25
N ARG A 109 6.52 -11.00 -16.59
CA ARG A 109 5.91 -9.76 -17.05
C ARG A 109 4.98 -9.10 -16.03
N LEU A 110 5.34 -9.20 -14.74
CA LEU A 110 4.59 -8.67 -13.58
C LEU A 110 5.25 -7.43 -12.94
N LEU A 111 6.17 -6.77 -13.64
CA LEU A 111 6.86 -5.54 -13.19
C LEU A 111 6.49 -4.29 -13.99
N ARG A 112 5.41 -4.32 -14.77
CA ARG A 112 5.00 -3.15 -15.58
C ARG A 112 4.70 -1.93 -14.72
N TRP A 113 4.17 -2.19 -13.52
CA TRP A 113 3.91 -1.16 -12.53
C TRP A 113 5.15 -0.34 -12.13
N LEU A 114 6.37 -0.86 -12.29
CA LEU A 114 7.61 -0.15 -11.94
C LEU A 114 7.97 0.95 -12.96
N ALA A 115 7.16 1.14 -14.01
CA ALA A 115 7.33 2.22 -14.97
C ALA A 115 7.34 3.59 -14.26
N LYS A 116 8.18 4.50 -14.77
CA LYS A 116 8.24 5.90 -14.30
C LYS A 116 6.91 6.63 -14.54
N GLY A 117 6.20 6.28 -15.61
CA GLY A 117 4.97 6.93 -16.01
C GLY A 117 5.16 8.23 -16.80
N GLU A 118 4.06 8.77 -17.29
CA GLU A 118 3.93 9.94 -18.15
C GLU A 118 3.46 11.16 -17.35
N VAL A 119 4.02 12.32 -17.69
CA VAL A 119 3.65 13.60 -17.07
C VAL A 119 2.63 14.29 -17.96
N SER A 120 1.42 14.50 -17.44
CA SER A 120 0.42 15.35 -18.09
C SER A 120 0.00 16.49 -17.15
N LYS A 121 -0.50 17.59 -17.73
CA LYS A 121 -1.05 18.72 -16.95
C LYS A 121 -2.19 18.24 -16.03
N GLN A 122 -2.98 17.28 -16.48
CA GLN A 122 -4.05 16.67 -15.71
C GLN A 122 -3.50 15.89 -14.50
N VAL A 123 -2.48 15.04 -14.69
CA VAL A 123 -1.83 14.31 -13.59
C VAL A 123 -1.24 15.27 -12.57
N LEU A 124 -0.54 16.31 -13.03
CA LEU A 124 0.06 17.31 -12.13
C LEU A 124 -1.00 18.09 -11.35
N GLY A 125 -2.03 18.58 -12.03
CA GLY A 125 -3.12 19.34 -11.40
C GLY A 125 -3.89 18.51 -10.36
N LEU A 126 -4.22 17.26 -10.70
CA LEU A 126 -4.85 16.33 -9.76
C LEU A 126 -3.94 16.00 -8.57
N SER A 127 -2.64 15.82 -8.81
CA SER A 127 -1.66 15.56 -7.75
C SER A 127 -1.57 16.71 -6.75
N ILE A 128 -1.46 17.96 -7.23
CA ILE A 128 -1.40 19.15 -6.37
C ILE A 128 -2.68 19.30 -5.57
N LEU A 129 -3.83 19.25 -6.24
CA LEU A 129 -5.13 19.35 -5.58
C LEU A 129 -5.29 18.28 -4.50
N PHE A 130 -4.94 17.05 -4.83
CA PHE A 130 -5.05 15.92 -3.90
C PHE A 130 -4.10 16.04 -2.70
N VAL A 131 -2.85 16.45 -2.89
CA VAL A 131 -1.91 16.70 -1.78
C VAL A 131 -2.47 17.75 -0.80
N LEU A 132 -3.01 18.86 -1.33
CA LEU A 132 -3.60 19.91 -0.51
C LEU A 132 -4.83 19.40 0.23
N SER A 133 -5.76 18.75 -0.47
CA SER A 133 -6.97 18.19 0.15
C SER A 133 -6.68 17.12 1.20
N ALA A 134 -5.73 16.22 0.92
CA ALA A 134 -5.31 15.18 1.87
C ALA A 134 -4.67 15.79 3.12
N SER A 135 -3.79 16.79 2.94
CA SER A 135 -3.14 17.46 4.07
C SER A 135 -4.17 18.17 4.96
N ILE A 136 -5.12 18.90 4.36
CA ILE A 136 -6.22 19.54 5.10
C ILE A 136 -7.06 18.47 5.83
N ALA A 137 -7.43 17.38 5.16
CA ALA A 137 -8.23 16.33 5.76
C ALA A 137 -7.51 15.66 6.95
N LEU A 138 -6.20 15.45 6.87
CA LEU A 138 -5.40 14.90 7.98
C LEU A 138 -5.37 15.85 9.19
N PHE A 139 -5.17 17.15 8.97
CA PHE A 139 -5.23 18.14 10.04
C PHE A 139 -6.63 18.22 10.66
N LEU A 140 -7.69 18.25 9.86
CA LEU A 140 -9.07 18.26 10.35
C LEU A 140 -9.38 17.00 11.15
N TRP A 141 -8.96 15.83 10.67
CA TRP A 141 -9.11 14.57 11.39
C TRP A 141 -8.41 14.62 12.75
N PHE A 142 -7.17 15.08 12.79
CA PHE A 142 -6.38 15.17 14.02
C PHE A 142 -7.01 16.14 15.03
N TYR A 143 -7.40 17.34 14.60
CA TYR A 143 -7.94 18.36 15.52
C TYR A 143 -9.40 18.15 15.92
N LEU A 144 -10.24 17.59 15.04
CA LEU A 144 -11.67 17.42 15.33
C LEU A 144 -11.96 16.13 16.09
N LEU A 145 -11.16 15.09 15.90
CA LEU A 145 -11.40 13.78 16.52
C LEU A 145 -10.46 13.46 17.69
N ASP A 146 -9.44 14.30 17.92
CA ASP A 146 -8.45 14.18 19.00
C ASP A 146 -7.99 12.72 19.25
N PRO A 147 -7.47 12.04 18.22
CA PRO A 147 -7.09 10.65 18.33
C PRO A 147 -5.88 10.51 19.25
N ASP A 148 -5.92 9.53 20.16
CA ASP A 148 -4.70 9.11 20.86
C ASP A 148 -3.72 8.56 19.82
N ILE A 149 -2.50 9.12 19.75
CA ILE A 149 -1.41 8.73 18.83
C ILE A 149 -0.08 8.58 19.56
N ASN A 150 -0.12 8.40 20.89
CA ASN A 150 1.09 8.31 21.71
C ASN A 150 1.99 7.14 21.29
N ASP A 151 1.40 6.01 20.90
CA ASP A 151 2.11 4.83 20.40
C ASP A 151 2.92 5.11 19.12
N ILE A 152 2.45 6.00 18.25
CA ILE A 152 3.19 6.41 17.04
C ILE A 152 4.29 7.40 17.41
N LYS A 153 3.97 8.37 18.27
CA LYS A 153 4.92 9.40 18.73
C LYS A 153 6.12 8.78 19.44
N GLU A 154 5.91 7.73 20.22
CA GLU A 154 6.97 7.00 20.92
C GLU A 154 7.96 6.28 19.97
N ASN A 155 7.55 5.98 18.74
CA ASN A 155 8.42 5.34 17.73
C ASN A 155 9.34 6.33 17.01
N PHE A 156 9.07 7.64 17.09
CA PHE A 156 9.96 8.64 16.52
C PHE A 156 11.17 8.90 17.43
N PRO A 157 12.37 9.15 16.87
CA PRO A 157 13.53 9.47 17.67
C PRO A 157 13.30 10.77 18.46
N LYS A 158 13.82 10.82 19.68
CA LYS A 158 13.87 12.04 20.49
C LYS A 158 15.18 12.76 20.21
N GLY A 159 15.15 14.06 20.00
CA GLY A 159 16.36 14.83 19.74
C GLY A 159 16.10 16.27 19.34
N ASP A 160 17.12 16.89 18.75
CA ASP A 160 17.05 18.24 18.22
C ASP A 160 16.24 18.31 16.92
N ILE A 161 15.85 19.54 16.54
CA ILE A 161 15.00 19.79 15.37
C ILE A 161 15.59 19.18 14.08
N PRO A 162 16.91 19.29 13.78
CA PRO A 162 17.49 18.65 12.61
C PRO A 162 17.28 17.13 12.56
N LEU A 163 17.48 16.43 13.69
CA LEU A 163 17.26 14.98 13.76
C LEU A 163 15.79 14.63 13.52
N LEU A 164 14.86 15.39 14.11
CA LEU A 164 13.42 15.18 13.92
C LEU A 164 12.99 15.39 12.46
N ILE A 165 13.49 16.44 11.81
CA ILE A 165 13.23 16.70 10.38
C ILE A 165 13.79 15.55 9.53
N ALA A 166 15.03 15.12 9.78
CA ALA A 166 15.64 14.03 9.04
C ALA A 166 14.86 12.72 9.22
N ALA A 167 14.41 12.42 10.44
CA ALA A 167 13.59 11.25 10.74
C ALA A 167 12.22 11.32 10.08
N GLY A 168 11.54 12.47 10.12
CA GLY A 168 10.25 12.68 9.46
C GLY A 168 10.33 12.53 7.94
N LEU A 169 11.36 13.10 7.31
CA LEU A 169 11.58 12.94 5.87
C LEU A 169 11.94 11.49 5.50
N GLY A 170 12.80 10.84 6.30
CA GLY A 170 13.15 9.44 6.11
C GLY A 170 11.92 8.54 6.19
N PHE A 171 11.12 8.69 7.25
CA PHE A 171 9.82 8.01 7.40
C PHE A 171 8.95 8.23 6.16
N ALA A 172 8.74 9.48 5.75
CA ALA A 172 7.85 9.80 4.64
C ALA A 172 8.30 9.20 3.30
N ILE A 173 9.61 9.15 3.04
CA ILE A 173 10.13 8.56 1.81
C ILE A 173 10.00 7.05 1.82
N PHE A 174 10.45 6.39 2.90
CA PHE A 174 10.45 4.93 2.97
C PHE A 174 9.03 4.36 3.08
N ASN A 175 8.15 5.00 3.85
CA ASN A 175 6.76 4.59 4.00
C ASN A 175 6.01 4.70 2.66
N ALA A 176 6.03 5.88 2.03
CA ALA A 176 5.41 6.10 0.73
C ALA A 176 5.88 5.12 -0.35
N ILE A 177 7.19 4.88 -0.47
CA ILE A 177 7.72 3.91 -1.43
C ILE A 177 7.18 2.52 -1.13
N ALA A 178 7.27 2.09 0.14
CA ALA A 178 6.94 0.74 0.53
C ALA A 178 5.44 0.44 0.37
N GLU A 179 4.58 1.36 0.81
CA GLU A 179 3.13 1.21 0.68
C GLU A 179 2.69 1.26 -0.79
N GLU A 180 3.14 2.24 -1.57
CA GLU A 180 2.75 2.30 -2.98
C GLU A 180 3.26 1.10 -3.76
N PHE A 181 4.45 0.57 -3.46
CA PHE A 181 4.96 -0.65 -4.09
C PHE A 181 4.10 -1.86 -3.75
N LEU A 182 3.67 -2.01 -2.50
CA LEU A 182 2.80 -3.12 -2.14
C LEU A 182 1.41 -2.99 -2.77
N PHE A 183 0.76 -1.83 -2.61
CA PHE A 183 -0.65 -1.67 -2.96
C PHE A 183 -0.87 -1.33 -4.43
N ARG A 184 -0.15 -0.34 -4.97
CA ARG A 184 -0.30 0.12 -6.36
C ARG A 184 0.63 -0.64 -7.30
N GLY A 185 1.75 -1.12 -6.80
CA GLY A 185 2.60 -2.07 -7.50
C GLY A 185 1.97 -3.46 -7.51
N ILE A 186 2.25 -4.23 -6.47
CA ILE A 186 2.08 -5.70 -6.45
C ILE A 186 0.60 -6.11 -6.40
N LEU A 187 -0.16 -5.59 -5.45
CA LEU A 187 -1.56 -5.98 -5.22
C LEU A 187 -2.45 -5.54 -6.40
N PHE A 188 -2.32 -4.29 -6.84
CA PHE A 188 -3.09 -3.79 -7.98
C PHE A 188 -2.69 -4.49 -9.28
N GLU A 189 -1.40 -4.76 -9.53
CA GLU A 189 -0.96 -5.56 -10.69
C GLU A 189 -1.59 -6.95 -10.67
N ALA A 190 -1.57 -7.64 -9.52
CA ALA A 190 -2.19 -8.95 -9.38
C ALA A 190 -3.70 -8.92 -9.67
N LEU A 191 -4.42 -7.90 -9.19
CA LEU A 191 -5.83 -7.70 -9.53
C LEU A 191 -6.05 -7.51 -11.03
N LEU A 192 -5.18 -6.76 -11.71
CA LEU A 192 -5.28 -6.56 -13.16
C LEU A 192 -5.08 -7.86 -13.95
N THR A 193 -4.25 -8.81 -13.46
CA THR A 193 -4.11 -10.14 -14.09
C THR A 193 -5.41 -10.94 -14.08
N THR A 194 -6.38 -10.60 -13.22
CA THR A 194 -7.66 -11.30 -13.12
C THR A 194 -8.68 -10.89 -14.18
N ARG A 195 -8.37 -9.87 -14.99
CA ARG A 195 -9.25 -9.28 -16.03
C ARG A 195 -10.61 -8.78 -15.51
N ILE A 196 -10.72 -8.48 -14.21
CA ILE A 196 -11.83 -7.65 -13.74
C ILE A 196 -11.72 -6.25 -14.32
N SER A 197 -12.82 -5.49 -14.28
CA SER A 197 -12.75 -4.09 -14.69
C SER A 197 -11.75 -3.33 -13.82
N ILE A 198 -11.06 -2.38 -14.44
CA ILE A 198 -10.12 -1.49 -13.76
C ILE A 198 -10.74 -0.79 -12.55
N VAL A 199 -12.03 -0.42 -12.64
CA VAL A 199 -12.77 0.22 -11.57
C VAL A 199 -12.84 -0.71 -10.35
N TRP A 200 -13.16 -1.99 -10.56
CA TRP A 200 -13.20 -2.96 -9.45
C TRP A 200 -11.81 -3.22 -8.87
N ALA A 201 -10.77 -3.33 -9.71
CA ALA A 201 -9.41 -3.48 -9.23
C ALA A 201 -8.97 -2.26 -8.38
N LEU A 202 -9.33 -1.05 -8.82
CA LEU A 202 -9.07 0.20 -8.10
C LEU A 202 -9.82 0.26 -6.76
N LEU A 203 -11.09 -0.14 -6.73
CA LEU A 203 -11.91 -0.16 -5.51
C LEU A 203 -11.39 -1.20 -4.50
N ILE A 204 -11.08 -2.41 -4.95
CA ILE A 204 -10.62 -3.50 -4.07
C ILE A 204 -9.27 -3.15 -3.43
N GLN A 205 -8.30 -2.65 -4.21
CA GLN A 205 -7.01 -2.26 -3.63
C GLN A 205 -7.14 -1.12 -2.63
N ALA A 206 -8.02 -0.14 -2.91
CA ALA A 206 -8.23 1.00 -2.02
C ALA A 206 -8.94 0.59 -0.73
N LEU A 207 -9.92 -0.31 -0.83
CA LEU A 207 -10.59 -0.86 0.34
C LEU A 207 -9.61 -1.64 1.23
N SER A 208 -8.76 -2.48 0.63
CA SER A 208 -7.72 -3.21 1.36
C SER A 208 -6.75 -2.25 2.07
N PHE A 209 -6.29 -1.22 1.36
CA PHE A 209 -5.45 -0.15 1.91
C PHE A 209 -6.12 0.53 3.11
N GLY A 210 -7.38 0.96 2.97
CA GLY A 210 -8.13 1.60 4.04
C GLY A 210 -8.31 0.71 5.27
N ILE A 211 -8.71 -0.55 5.09
CA ILE A 211 -8.93 -1.48 6.22
C ILE A 211 -7.64 -1.68 7.03
N LEU A 212 -6.50 -1.78 6.36
CA LEU A 212 -5.20 -1.97 7.04
C LEU A 212 -4.75 -0.73 7.83
N HIS A 213 -5.41 0.41 7.66
CA HIS A 213 -5.20 1.61 8.44
C HIS A 213 -6.10 1.71 9.70
N LEU A 214 -6.93 0.69 10.00
CA LEU A 214 -7.82 0.73 11.17
C LEU A 214 -7.11 1.10 12.48
N TYR A 215 -5.89 0.60 12.68
CA TYR A 215 -5.03 0.95 13.83
C TYR A 215 -3.79 1.77 13.42
N GLY A 216 -3.75 2.27 12.18
CA GLY A 216 -2.64 3.02 11.60
C GLY A 216 -2.79 4.55 11.73
N PHE A 217 -2.37 5.29 10.71
CA PHE A 217 -2.57 6.75 10.64
C PHE A 217 -3.15 7.13 9.27
N PRO A 218 -4.34 7.76 9.19
CA PRO A 218 -5.28 8.03 10.29
C PRO A 218 -5.93 6.74 10.83
N ARG A 219 -6.18 6.66 12.14
CA ARG A 219 -6.81 5.49 12.82
C ARG A 219 -8.33 5.55 12.93
N GLY A 220 -8.91 4.40 13.27
CA GLY A 220 -10.34 4.19 13.48
C GLY A 220 -11.11 4.11 12.17
N TRP A 221 -12.43 3.93 12.25
CA TRP A 221 -13.29 3.79 11.06
C TRP A 221 -13.31 5.03 10.16
N VAL A 222 -13.20 6.22 10.74
CA VAL A 222 -13.00 7.45 9.95
C VAL A 222 -11.66 7.40 9.22
N GLY A 223 -10.61 6.94 9.91
CA GLY A 223 -9.29 6.71 9.31
C GLY A 223 -9.32 5.70 8.17
N VAL A 224 -10.03 4.59 8.31
CA VAL A 224 -10.28 3.61 7.23
C VAL A 224 -10.90 4.27 6.00
N GLY A 225 -11.89 5.15 6.20
CA GLY A 225 -12.52 5.90 5.11
C GLY A 225 -11.56 6.88 4.44
N LEU A 226 -10.81 7.66 5.22
CA LEU A 226 -9.84 8.62 4.73
C LEU A 226 -8.69 7.93 3.97
N ALA A 227 -8.11 6.88 4.54
CA ALA A 227 -7.07 6.07 3.90
C ALA A 227 -7.62 5.35 2.65
N GLY A 228 -8.86 4.86 2.68
CA GLY A 228 -9.52 4.29 1.50
C GLY A 228 -9.65 5.29 0.35
N ILE A 229 -10.13 6.50 0.63
CA ILE A 229 -10.17 7.60 -0.36
C ILE A 229 -8.76 7.93 -0.85
N TYR A 230 -7.79 7.95 0.06
CA TYR A 230 -6.39 8.18 -0.28
C TYR A 230 -5.87 7.13 -1.27
N GLY A 231 -6.17 5.86 -1.00
CA GLY A 231 -5.84 4.72 -1.86
C GLY A 231 -6.54 4.76 -3.22
N LEU A 232 -7.79 5.25 -3.28
CA LEU A 232 -8.48 5.48 -4.56
C LEU A 232 -7.78 6.54 -5.40
N MET A 233 -7.39 7.65 -4.78
CA MET A 233 -6.80 8.79 -5.49
C MET A 233 -5.39 8.51 -6.01
N THR A 234 -4.53 7.91 -5.19
CA THR A 234 -3.20 7.46 -5.62
C THR A 234 -3.29 6.34 -6.66
N GLY A 235 -4.24 5.41 -6.52
CA GLY A 235 -4.56 4.42 -7.54
C GLY A 235 -5.00 5.07 -8.86
N LEU A 236 -5.84 6.11 -8.82
CA LEU A 236 -6.23 6.89 -10.00
C LEU A 236 -5.03 7.62 -10.62
N ILE A 237 -4.15 8.20 -9.82
CA ILE A 237 -2.92 8.84 -10.29
C ILE A 237 -2.01 7.81 -10.98
N ARG A 238 -1.90 6.59 -10.44
CA ARG A 238 -1.17 5.47 -11.08
C ARG A 238 -1.76 5.14 -12.46
N ILE A 239 -3.09 5.06 -12.54
CA ILE A 239 -3.82 4.81 -13.79
C ILE A 239 -3.50 5.90 -14.83
N LEU A 240 -3.67 7.16 -14.44
CA LEU A 240 -3.52 8.30 -15.36
C LEU A 240 -2.07 8.56 -15.76
N SER A 241 -1.12 8.28 -14.87
CA SER A 241 0.31 8.41 -15.16
C SER A 241 0.93 7.16 -15.76
N LYS A 242 0.23 6.02 -15.78
CA LYS A 242 0.77 4.71 -16.25
C LYS A 242 2.07 4.31 -15.54
N GLY A 243 2.24 4.68 -14.28
CA GLY A 243 3.48 4.41 -13.54
C GLY A 243 3.35 4.65 -12.04
N ILE A 244 4.37 4.21 -11.29
CA ILE A 244 4.36 4.27 -9.82
C ILE A 244 4.99 5.53 -9.24
N TYR A 245 5.77 6.28 -10.04
CA TYR A 245 6.51 7.44 -9.56
C TYR A 245 5.60 8.54 -8.99
N TYR A 246 4.52 8.88 -9.70
CA TYR A 246 3.59 9.94 -9.27
C TYR A 246 2.78 9.60 -8.01
N PRO A 247 2.21 8.39 -7.88
CA PRO A 247 1.62 7.95 -6.61
C PRO A 247 2.60 8.06 -5.45
N VAL A 248 3.84 7.58 -5.60
CA VAL A 248 4.89 7.68 -4.56
C VAL A 248 5.17 9.14 -4.20
N LEU A 249 5.37 10.00 -5.20
CA LEU A 249 5.67 11.41 -4.95
C LEU A 249 4.56 12.10 -4.17
N VAL A 250 3.30 11.85 -4.51
CA VAL A 250 2.14 12.40 -3.80
C VAL A 250 2.03 11.82 -2.38
N HIS A 251 2.33 10.54 -2.21
CA HIS A 251 2.36 9.88 -0.91
C HIS A 251 3.40 10.49 0.04
N ILE A 252 4.60 10.79 -0.46
CA ILE A 252 5.63 11.48 0.34
C ILE A 252 5.08 12.77 0.98
N PHE A 253 4.31 13.58 0.26
CA PHE A 253 3.76 14.81 0.83
C PHE A 253 2.68 14.57 1.89
N ALA A 254 1.86 13.52 1.75
CA ALA A 254 0.92 13.14 2.79
C ALA A 254 1.67 12.70 4.05
N ASP A 255 2.72 11.88 3.90
CA ASP A 255 3.51 11.41 5.03
C ASP A 255 4.34 12.51 5.69
N ILE A 256 4.78 13.53 4.93
CA ILE A 256 5.38 14.74 5.51
C ILE A 256 4.36 15.45 6.41
N THR A 257 3.10 15.55 6.00
CA THR A 257 2.03 16.10 6.84
C THR A 257 1.81 15.25 8.10
N ILE A 258 1.79 13.92 7.97
CA ILE A 258 1.68 12.99 9.11
C ILE A 258 2.85 13.20 10.08
N ALA A 259 4.09 13.18 9.59
CA ALA A 259 5.28 13.40 10.39
C ALA A 259 5.23 14.78 11.07
N GLY A 260 4.77 15.81 10.36
CA GLY A 260 4.55 17.15 10.92
C GLY A 260 3.59 17.13 12.12
N ILE A 261 2.43 16.49 11.95
CA ILE A 261 1.42 16.32 13.02
C ILE A 261 2.05 15.61 14.23
N VAL A 262 2.67 14.45 14.02
CA VAL A 262 3.22 13.61 15.09
C VAL A 262 4.37 14.31 15.84
N LEU A 263 5.27 14.98 15.11
CA LEU A 263 6.48 15.56 15.69
C LEU A 263 6.27 16.92 16.35
N PHE A 264 5.32 17.73 15.85
CA PHE A 264 5.21 19.13 16.25
C PHE A 264 3.83 19.54 16.80
N PHE A 265 2.77 18.77 16.54
CA PHE A 265 1.40 19.13 16.96
C PHE A 265 0.78 18.17 17.96
N ALA A 266 1.25 16.92 18.01
CA ALA A 266 0.87 15.94 19.03
C ALA A 266 1.43 16.36 20.39
N LYS A 267 0.56 16.62 21.36
CA LYS A 267 0.96 16.95 22.74
C LYS A 267 1.53 15.75 23.48
#